data_AF-R8BGF6-F1
#
_entry.id   AF-R8BGF6-F1
#
_cell.length_a   1.000
_cell.length_b   1.000
_cell.length_c   1.000
_cell.angle_alpha   90.00
_cell.angle_beta   90.00
_cell.angle_gamma   90.00
#
_symmetry.space_group_name_H-M   'P 1'
#
loop_
_entity.id
_entity.type
_entity.pdbx_description
1 polymer ?
#
loop_
_entity_poly.entity_id
_entity_poly.type
_entity_poly.pdbx_seq_one_letter_code
_entity_poly.pdbx_strand_id
1 'polypeptide(L)'
;MVIKGDYWKLGQLRSGNTVKFHPVTLEDALKIRRTNDSFIHSLSEGVANGSIEVTKQFGSEPIPPPPTISTPAVIKRIEETSTRPLISYCQGGDDYLLVDYGDGHFDINHKCRTTALNRKLKASTGPIKFSATGEGIYNTVCIGNSMMIYYNGLVIPQAELLEYLVSLEEDLGDLHSITLPNRTFTLPLTFTHPKLTESIERYMANQRPYASYLPDTFKFVAENNGISVDDFKKLWLTADFVTVGVGFFMALPECLPADPRHRLNAPKMNPSRTFTPEGTVSWGGSCLAIYPVDSPGGYMMTGMTIPGVDTLGYKYGFSQDKPWMFEDMDVIKFEEVSLEEYDRQMALFRSGRYEWKVEPSTFDMKAHNELLRSVEGEVKAMKERQKEFQDKMVALERQLLDKWAEDKKASGVSMDNVHALLDEPDIEAIEAPVNANVWKVLVEEGQLLQKGQTVIILEAMKMEINVNVDDRLDGTKIEKVLIAPNDIVQSGKPLILVRTQTS
;
A
#
# COMPACT_ATOMS: atom_id res chain seq x y z
N MET A 1 13.82 -10.19 6.20
CA MET A 1 13.87 -9.06 5.23
C MET A 1 15.19 -9.16 4.47
N VAL A 2 15.28 -8.61 3.26
CA VAL A 2 16.60 -8.45 2.61
C VAL A 2 17.41 -7.44 3.44
N ILE A 3 18.71 -7.66 3.57
CA ILE A 3 19.60 -6.76 4.32
C ILE A 3 19.96 -5.54 3.47
N LYS A 4 20.22 -4.40 4.10
CA LYS A 4 20.54 -3.14 3.40
C LYS A 4 21.76 -3.27 2.49
N GLY A 5 22.76 -4.03 2.92
CA GLY A 5 23.96 -4.34 2.11
C GLY A 5 23.66 -5.04 0.77
N ASP A 6 22.49 -5.66 0.64
CA ASP A 6 22.06 -6.42 -0.54
C ASP A 6 20.90 -5.78 -1.31
N TYR A 7 20.41 -4.60 -0.90
CA TYR A 7 19.31 -3.91 -1.59
C TYR A 7 19.59 -3.64 -3.06
N TRP A 8 20.85 -3.39 -3.42
CA TRP A 8 21.26 -3.17 -4.81
C TRP A 8 20.90 -4.37 -5.71
N LYS A 9 20.92 -5.61 -5.18
CA LYS A 9 20.55 -6.82 -5.94
C LYS A 9 19.08 -6.80 -6.32
N LEU A 10 18.20 -6.33 -5.42
CA LEU A 10 16.78 -6.17 -5.71
C LEU A 10 16.53 -5.16 -6.82
N GLY A 11 17.31 -4.07 -6.83
CA GLY A 11 17.24 -3.03 -7.88
C GLY A 11 17.69 -3.50 -9.27
N GLN A 12 18.32 -4.68 -9.39
CA GLN A 12 18.74 -5.26 -10.66
C GLN A 12 17.78 -6.33 -11.19
N LEU A 13 16.75 -6.72 -10.42
CA LEU A 13 15.82 -7.77 -10.82
C LEU A 13 14.98 -7.33 -12.02
N ARG A 14 14.85 -8.24 -12.98
CA ARG A 14 13.97 -8.13 -14.14
C ARG A 14 12.95 -9.28 -14.11
N SER A 15 11.81 -9.08 -14.77
CA SER A 15 10.83 -10.14 -14.94
C SER A 15 11.48 -11.39 -15.55
N GLY A 16 11.21 -12.56 -14.99
CA GLY A 16 11.82 -13.83 -15.41
C GLY A 16 13.14 -14.18 -14.71
N ASN A 17 13.73 -13.29 -13.89
CA ASN A 17 14.87 -13.65 -13.06
C ASN A 17 14.49 -14.65 -11.95
N THR A 18 15.44 -15.52 -11.59
CA THR A 18 15.34 -16.43 -10.44
C THR A 18 16.11 -15.87 -9.25
N VAL A 19 15.53 -15.94 -8.05
CA VAL A 19 16.15 -15.45 -6.81
C VAL A 19 16.11 -16.56 -5.76
N LYS A 20 17.18 -16.66 -4.95
CA LYS A 20 17.23 -17.52 -3.77
C LYS A 20 17.60 -16.67 -2.55
N PHE A 21 16.77 -16.73 -1.51
CA PHE A 21 17.06 -16.04 -0.24
C PHE A 21 18.00 -16.88 0.62
N HIS A 22 19.04 -16.24 1.14
CA HIS A 22 20.00 -16.83 2.06
C HIS A 22 19.83 -16.20 3.45
N PRO A 23 19.58 -16.99 4.51
CA PRO A 23 19.52 -16.45 5.87
C PRO A 23 20.91 -16.01 6.30
N VAL A 24 20.99 -14.86 6.96
CA VAL A 24 22.22 -14.26 7.50
C VAL A 24 21.98 -13.79 8.92
N THR A 25 23.04 -13.75 9.74
CA THR A 25 22.96 -13.16 11.07
C THR A 25 22.91 -11.64 10.99
N LEU A 26 22.50 -10.97 12.08
CA LEU A 26 22.60 -9.51 12.17
C LEU A 26 24.07 -9.05 12.06
N GLU A 27 25.00 -9.80 12.65
CA GLU A 27 26.43 -9.51 12.58
C GLU A 27 26.96 -9.54 11.14
N ASP A 28 26.62 -10.59 10.38
CA ASP A 28 26.98 -10.70 8.97
C ASP A 28 26.35 -9.59 8.13
N ALA A 29 25.08 -9.25 8.38
CA ALA A 29 24.38 -8.17 7.70
C ALA A 29 25.10 -6.82 7.89
N LEU A 30 25.47 -6.50 9.13
CA LEU A 30 26.21 -5.28 9.48
C LEU A 30 27.64 -5.32 8.92
N LYS A 31 28.30 -6.48 8.89
CA LYS A 31 29.63 -6.65 8.29
C LYS A 31 29.61 -6.38 6.77
N ILE A 32 28.62 -6.93 6.05
CA ILE A 32 28.45 -6.68 4.62
C ILE A 32 28.23 -5.18 4.39
N ARG A 33 27.37 -4.55 5.18
CA ARG A 33 27.13 -3.12 5.09
C ARG A 33 28.38 -2.28 5.35
N ARG A 34 29.15 -2.56 6.42
CA ARG A 34 30.44 -1.88 6.67
C ARG A 34 31.41 -2.04 5.52
N THR A 35 31.44 -3.22 4.89
CA THR A 35 32.31 -3.45 3.72
C THR A 35 31.88 -2.59 2.53
N ASN A 36 30.58 -2.48 2.27
CA ASN A 36 30.06 -1.62 1.21
C ASN A 36 30.36 -0.13 1.48
N ASP A 37 30.11 0.34 2.70
CA ASP A 37 30.37 1.72 3.10
C ASP A 37 31.87 2.04 3.00
N SER A 38 32.74 1.11 3.43
CA SER A 38 34.20 1.26 3.29
C SER A 38 34.64 1.32 1.83
N PHE A 39 34.06 0.51 0.94
CA PHE A 39 34.35 0.57 -0.49
C PHE A 39 34.00 1.94 -1.09
N ILE A 40 32.80 2.46 -0.79
CA ILE A 40 32.37 3.78 -1.26
C ILE A 40 33.25 4.89 -0.68
N HIS A 41 33.62 4.79 0.60
CA HIS A 41 34.49 5.75 1.24
C HIS A 41 35.88 5.78 0.61
N SER A 42 36.51 4.62 0.39
CA SER A 42 37.81 4.52 -0.27
C SER A 42 37.79 5.07 -1.70
N LEU A 43 36.69 4.86 -2.45
CA LEU A 43 36.51 5.51 -3.74
C LEU A 43 36.43 7.03 -3.63
N SER A 44 35.64 7.54 -2.68
CA SER A 44 35.48 8.98 -2.44
C SER A 44 36.81 9.65 -2.08
N GLU A 45 37.58 9.03 -1.18
CA GLU A 45 38.92 9.51 -0.80
C GLU A 45 39.90 9.45 -1.97
N GLY A 46 39.89 8.35 -2.73
CA GLY A 46 40.77 8.18 -3.88
C GLY A 46 40.52 9.22 -4.99
N VAL A 47 39.25 9.52 -5.26
CA VAL A 47 38.88 10.61 -6.19
C VAL A 47 39.37 11.96 -5.67
N ALA A 48 39.17 12.26 -4.38
CA ALA A 48 39.63 13.52 -3.78
C ALA A 48 41.16 13.67 -3.83
N ASN A 49 41.89 12.57 -3.69
CA ASN A 49 43.36 12.53 -3.67
C ASN A 49 43.99 12.31 -5.05
N GLY A 50 43.20 12.20 -6.12
CA GLY A 50 43.69 11.99 -7.49
C GLY A 50 44.32 10.61 -7.75
N SER A 51 44.08 9.63 -6.87
CA SER A 51 44.55 8.25 -7.01
C SER A 51 43.50 7.29 -6.46
N ILE A 52 42.97 6.43 -7.33
CA ILE A 52 41.98 5.43 -6.95
C ILE A 52 42.69 4.09 -6.75
N GLU A 53 43.06 3.77 -5.52
CA GLU A 53 43.47 2.43 -5.13
C GLU A 53 42.29 1.69 -4.49
N VAL A 54 41.61 0.85 -5.28
CA VAL A 54 40.55 -0.02 -4.77
C VAL A 54 41.20 -1.26 -4.16
N THR A 55 41.29 -1.31 -2.83
CA THR A 55 41.88 -2.45 -2.11
C THR A 55 40.94 -3.65 -2.01
N LYS A 56 39.63 -3.45 -2.17
CA LYS A 56 38.60 -4.49 -2.08
C LYS A 56 37.46 -4.23 -3.06
N GLN A 57 37.11 -5.20 -3.89
CA GLN A 57 36.06 -5.04 -4.89
C GLN A 57 34.66 -5.09 -4.25
N PHE A 58 33.75 -4.23 -4.71
CA PHE A 58 32.36 -4.28 -4.28
C PHE A 58 31.73 -5.66 -4.55
N GLY A 59 31.05 -6.22 -3.56
CA GLY A 59 30.40 -7.53 -3.68
C GLY A 59 31.36 -8.72 -3.75
N SER A 60 32.66 -8.55 -3.46
CA SER A 60 33.62 -9.66 -3.40
C SER A 60 33.53 -10.48 -2.11
N GLU A 61 32.70 -10.07 -1.15
CA GLU A 61 32.47 -10.85 0.07
C GLU A 61 31.82 -12.19 -0.28
N PRO A 62 32.34 -13.31 0.23
CA PRO A 62 31.65 -14.58 0.09
C PRO A 62 30.28 -14.49 0.77
N ILE A 63 29.30 -15.18 0.22
CA ILE A 63 28.00 -15.35 0.86
C ILE A 63 28.25 -16.00 2.23
N PRO A 64 27.82 -15.37 3.35
CA PRO A 64 27.98 -15.96 4.67
C PRO A 64 27.35 -17.35 4.72
N PRO A 65 27.97 -18.33 5.42
CA PRO A 65 27.31 -19.60 5.63
C PRO A 65 25.98 -19.36 6.37
N PRO A 66 24.94 -20.17 6.08
CA PRO A 66 23.70 -20.06 6.82
C PRO A 66 23.99 -20.30 8.32
N PRO A 67 23.31 -19.56 9.22
CA PRO A 67 23.56 -19.70 10.65
C PRO A 67 23.24 -21.13 11.10
N THR A 68 24.09 -21.67 11.98
CA THR A 68 23.93 -23.02 12.55
C THR A 68 22.71 -23.14 13.44
N ILE A 69 22.25 -22.03 14.02
CA ILE A 69 21.04 -21.93 14.83
C ILE A 69 20.11 -20.93 14.14
N SER A 70 18.87 -21.34 13.92
CA SER A 70 17.83 -20.44 13.43
C SER A 70 17.49 -19.43 14.53
N THR A 71 17.86 -18.16 14.34
CA THR A 71 17.46 -17.09 15.24
C THR A 71 15.98 -16.79 15.05
N PRO A 72 15.15 -16.81 16.10
CA PRO A 72 13.74 -16.48 15.98
C PRO A 72 13.58 -15.02 15.54
N ALA A 73 12.55 -14.74 14.74
CA ALA A 73 12.21 -13.38 14.36
C ALA A 73 11.81 -12.53 15.58
N VAL A 74 11.14 -13.15 16.57
CA VAL A 74 10.89 -12.53 17.88
C VAL A 74 12.15 -12.66 18.72
N ILE A 75 12.84 -11.54 18.94
CA ILE A 75 14.13 -11.49 19.65
C ILE A 75 13.94 -11.27 21.15
N LYS A 76 12.80 -10.73 21.57
CA LYS A 76 12.40 -10.62 22.98
C LYS A 76 10.89 -10.56 23.11
N ARG A 77 10.39 -11.14 24.19
CA ARG A 77 8.98 -11.10 24.57
C ARG A 77 8.87 -10.65 26.03
N ILE A 78 7.90 -9.78 26.30
CA ILE A 78 7.49 -9.42 27.66
C ILE A 78 6.07 -9.94 27.83
N GLU A 79 5.88 -10.78 28.85
CA GLU A 79 4.57 -11.35 29.18
C GLU A 79 3.58 -10.27 29.62
N GLU A 80 2.30 -10.53 29.34
CA GLU A 80 1.21 -9.64 29.73
C GLU A 80 1.08 -9.53 31.25
N THR A 81 0.59 -8.38 31.70
CA THR A 81 0.19 -8.13 33.08
C THR A 81 -1.20 -7.49 33.09
N SER A 82 -1.75 -7.21 34.27
CA SER A 82 -3.03 -6.49 34.40
C SER A 82 -3.02 -5.06 33.83
N THR A 83 -1.83 -4.47 33.62
CA THR A 83 -1.68 -3.07 33.21
C THR A 83 -0.87 -2.89 31.92
N ARG A 84 -0.34 -3.98 31.36
CA ARG A 84 0.51 -3.97 30.16
C ARG A 84 0.19 -5.18 29.29
N PRO A 85 -0.11 -4.98 27.99
CA PRO A 85 -0.35 -6.09 27.09
C PRO A 85 0.92 -6.91 26.84
N LEU A 86 0.78 -8.08 26.22
CA LEU A 86 1.90 -8.82 25.67
C LEU A 86 2.72 -7.92 24.73
N ILE A 87 4.04 -7.96 24.83
CA ILE A 87 4.93 -7.19 23.95
C ILE A 87 5.88 -8.16 23.24
N SER A 88 5.91 -8.11 21.92
CA SER A 88 6.89 -8.82 21.10
C SER A 88 7.80 -7.81 20.40
N TYR A 89 9.10 -7.97 20.60
CA TYR A 89 10.12 -7.25 19.84
C TYR A 89 10.64 -8.16 18.74
N CYS A 90 10.47 -7.75 17.49
CA CYS A 90 10.79 -8.54 16.31
C CYS A 90 11.92 -7.90 15.49
N GLN A 91 12.84 -8.73 15.00
CA GLN A 91 13.89 -8.33 14.08
C GLN A 91 13.29 -7.82 12.76
N GLY A 92 13.63 -6.60 12.36
CA GLY A 92 13.31 -6.05 11.05
C GLY A 92 14.57 -5.77 10.23
N GLY A 93 15.20 -6.78 9.64
CA GLY A 93 16.45 -6.56 8.87
C GLY A 93 17.57 -5.98 9.74
N ASP A 94 18.52 -5.22 9.18
CA ASP A 94 19.68 -4.70 9.92
C ASP A 94 19.51 -3.29 10.51
N ASP A 95 18.43 -2.57 10.14
CA ASP A 95 18.16 -1.17 10.52
C ASP A 95 16.73 -0.95 11.07
N TYR A 96 15.98 -2.03 11.31
CA TYR A 96 14.61 -1.92 11.82
C TYR A 96 14.33 -2.87 12.97
N LEU A 97 13.46 -2.42 13.87
CA LEU A 97 12.95 -3.19 14.99
C LEU A 97 11.45 -2.94 15.10
N LEU A 98 10.67 -4.01 15.09
CA LEU A 98 9.22 -3.94 15.22
C LEU A 98 8.84 -4.20 16.67
N VAL A 99 8.10 -3.27 17.27
CA VAL A 99 7.40 -3.45 18.55
C VAL A 99 5.95 -3.79 18.22
N ASP A 100 5.46 -4.93 18.70
CA ASP A 100 4.10 -5.40 18.48
C ASP A 100 3.40 -5.70 19.82
N TYR A 101 2.20 -5.15 20.00
CA TYR A 101 1.40 -5.34 21.22
C TYR A 101 0.24 -6.31 21.00
N GLY A 102 0.07 -7.20 21.97
CA GLY A 102 -0.98 -8.22 21.97
C GLY A 102 -0.62 -9.44 21.13
N ASP A 103 -1.65 -10.10 20.62
CA ASP A 103 -1.60 -11.39 19.92
C ASP A 103 -2.01 -11.30 18.44
N GLY A 104 -2.01 -10.08 17.89
CA GLY A 104 -2.43 -9.78 16.52
C GLY A 104 -3.87 -9.28 16.39
N HIS A 105 -4.69 -9.35 17.43
CA HIS A 105 -6.02 -8.71 17.42
C HIS A 105 -5.91 -7.21 17.58
N PHE A 106 -6.50 -6.44 16.66
CA PHE A 106 -6.52 -4.99 16.77
C PHE A 106 -7.20 -4.51 18.07
N ASP A 107 -6.53 -3.63 18.81
CA ASP A 107 -7.08 -2.94 19.98
C ASP A 107 -6.65 -1.46 20.00
N ILE A 108 -7.60 -0.54 20.20
CA ILE A 108 -7.27 0.89 20.31
C ILE A 108 -6.40 1.15 21.56
N ASN A 109 -6.48 0.32 22.60
CA ASN A 109 -5.57 0.39 23.74
C ASN A 109 -4.11 0.17 23.32
N HIS A 110 -3.86 -0.84 22.48
CA HIS A 110 -2.54 -1.10 21.93
C HIS A 110 -2.09 0.04 21.03
N LYS A 111 -3.00 0.58 20.22
CA LYS A 111 -2.71 1.77 19.41
C LYS A 111 -2.28 2.95 20.26
N CYS A 112 -3.03 3.27 21.32
CA CYS A 112 -2.70 4.34 22.25
C CYS A 112 -1.34 4.11 22.93
N ARG A 113 -0.99 2.85 23.22
CA ARG A 113 0.33 2.49 23.75
C ARG A 113 1.45 2.74 22.73
N THR A 114 1.28 2.39 21.45
CA THR A 114 2.25 2.74 20.39
C THR A 114 2.46 4.25 20.31
N THR A 115 1.38 5.04 20.37
CA THR A 115 1.44 6.50 20.32
C THR A 115 2.18 7.05 21.54
N ALA A 116 1.94 6.51 22.73
CA ALA A 116 2.61 6.92 23.95
C ALA A 116 4.12 6.59 23.92
N LEU A 117 4.49 5.39 23.47
CA LEU A 117 5.89 4.99 23.29
C LEU A 117 6.58 5.90 22.26
N ASN A 118 5.95 6.17 21.13
CA ASN A 118 6.49 7.05 20.10
C ASN A 118 6.73 8.48 20.63
N ARG A 119 5.78 9.03 21.40
CA ARG A 119 5.93 10.34 22.04
C ARG A 119 7.12 10.36 23.01
N LYS A 120 7.31 9.30 23.81
CA LYS A 120 8.48 9.17 24.68
C LYS A 120 9.79 9.10 23.92
N LEU A 121 9.86 8.29 22.86
CA LEU A 121 11.05 8.19 22.00
C LEU A 121 11.41 9.55 21.37
N LYS A 122 10.41 10.27 20.85
CA LYS A 122 10.61 11.60 20.25
C LYS A 122 11.05 12.65 21.27
N ALA A 123 10.64 12.52 22.52
CA ALA A 123 11.05 13.42 23.61
C ALA A 123 12.40 13.06 24.24
N SER A 124 13.00 11.90 23.89
CA SER A 124 14.26 11.45 24.49
C SER A 124 15.44 12.35 24.12
N THR A 125 16.21 12.74 25.14
CA THR A 125 17.49 13.46 24.99
C THR A 125 18.69 12.58 25.34
N GLY A 126 18.48 11.28 25.56
CA GLY A 126 19.51 10.32 25.95
C GLY A 126 20.47 9.93 24.81
N PRO A 127 21.32 8.91 25.02
CA PRO A 127 22.24 8.42 23.98
C PRO A 127 21.48 7.83 22.77
N ILE A 128 20.34 7.19 23.02
CA ILE A 128 19.42 6.74 21.96
C ILE A 128 18.31 7.79 21.81
N LYS A 129 18.35 8.52 20.69
CA LYS A 129 17.43 9.60 20.38
C LYS A 129 17.18 9.70 18.88
N PHE A 130 16.22 10.54 18.52
CA PHE A 130 16.00 10.90 17.12
C PHE A 130 17.19 11.71 16.57
N SER A 131 17.63 11.37 15.36
CA SER A 131 18.67 12.10 14.65
C SER A 131 18.29 12.30 13.18
N ALA A 132 18.24 13.56 12.76
CA ALA A 132 18.04 13.92 11.36
C ALA A 132 19.24 13.56 10.46
N THR A 133 20.43 13.34 11.03
CA THR A 133 21.63 12.92 10.28
C THR A 133 21.68 11.41 10.03
N GLY A 134 20.74 10.64 10.61
CA GLY A 134 20.71 9.18 10.46
C GLY A 134 21.67 8.43 11.39
N GLU A 135 22.30 9.10 12.36
CA GLU A 135 23.20 8.48 13.36
C GLU A 135 22.45 7.97 14.61
N GLY A 136 21.12 7.90 14.56
CA GLY A 136 20.28 7.46 15.67
C GLY A 136 19.01 6.77 15.18
N ILE A 137 17.91 6.99 15.89
CA ILE A 137 16.57 6.71 15.36
C ILE A 137 16.27 7.79 14.32
N TYR A 138 15.94 7.44 13.09
CA TYR A 138 15.64 8.44 12.06
C TYR A 138 14.17 8.43 11.62
N ASN A 139 13.42 7.38 11.95
CA ASN A 139 11.98 7.35 11.70
C ASN A 139 11.27 6.38 12.65
N THR A 140 9.96 6.59 12.81
CA THR A 140 9.04 5.65 13.45
C THR A 140 7.74 5.62 12.66
N VAL A 141 7.15 4.45 12.50
CA VAL A 141 5.86 4.28 11.83
C VAL A 141 4.96 3.48 12.74
N CYS A 142 3.94 4.12 13.31
CA CYS A 142 2.96 3.50 14.19
C CYS A 142 1.70 3.15 13.38
N ILE A 143 1.36 1.87 13.29
CA ILE A 143 0.14 1.41 12.62
C ILE A 143 -0.55 0.37 13.50
N GLY A 144 -1.76 0.70 13.94
CA GLY A 144 -2.56 -0.14 14.83
C GLY A 144 -1.79 -0.53 16.09
N ASN A 145 -1.63 -1.83 16.31
CA ASN A 145 -0.97 -2.38 17.50
C ASN A 145 0.56 -2.34 17.44
N SER A 146 1.14 -1.87 16.35
CA SER A 146 2.57 -2.03 16.09
C SER A 146 3.26 -0.71 15.80
N MET A 147 4.55 -0.66 16.13
CA MET A 147 5.42 0.44 15.76
C MET A 147 6.71 -0.12 15.17
N MET A 148 7.00 0.26 13.93
CA MET A 148 8.31 0.04 13.32
C MET A 148 9.24 1.18 13.72
N ILE A 149 10.40 0.84 14.28
CA ILE A 149 11.47 1.78 14.62
C ILE A 149 12.55 1.64 13.57
N TYR A 150 12.95 2.77 12.98
CA TYR A 150 14.01 2.87 11.99
C TYR A 150 15.23 3.48 12.67
N TYR A 151 16.31 2.72 12.73
CA TYR A 151 17.53 3.13 13.42
C TYR A 151 18.77 2.73 12.60
N ASN A 152 19.91 3.32 12.91
CA ASN A 152 21.16 2.94 12.28
C ASN A 152 21.85 1.84 13.08
N GLY A 153 21.75 0.59 12.62
CA GLY A 153 22.33 -0.59 13.26
C GLY A 153 23.86 -0.64 13.25
N LEU A 154 24.53 0.23 12.48
CA LEU A 154 25.98 0.43 12.59
C LEU A 154 26.38 1.29 13.78
N VAL A 155 25.47 2.12 14.28
CA VAL A 155 25.71 3.10 15.35
C VAL A 155 25.08 2.67 16.67
N ILE A 156 23.82 2.22 16.65
CA ILE A 156 23.11 1.77 17.84
C ILE A 156 23.12 0.23 17.86
N PRO A 157 23.80 -0.42 18.82
CA PRO A 157 23.70 -1.85 19.02
C PRO A 157 22.26 -2.25 19.33
N GLN A 158 21.77 -3.31 18.67
CA GLN A 158 20.39 -3.76 18.85
C GLN A 158 20.06 -4.09 20.32
N ALA A 159 20.99 -4.72 21.04
CA ALA A 159 20.78 -5.09 22.44
C ALA A 159 20.52 -3.85 23.31
N GLU A 160 21.27 -2.76 23.08
CA GLU A 160 21.10 -1.49 23.80
C GLU A 160 19.77 -0.82 23.45
N LEU A 161 19.38 -0.83 22.18
CA LEU A 161 18.05 -0.35 21.76
C LEU A 161 16.94 -1.13 22.45
N LEU A 162 17.08 -2.46 22.50
CA LEU A 162 16.09 -3.33 23.11
C LEU A 162 15.96 -3.11 24.63
N GLU A 163 17.08 -2.98 25.34
CA GLU A 163 17.09 -2.64 26.76
C GLU A 163 16.44 -1.28 27.02
N TYR A 164 16.75 -0.29 26.19
CA TYR A 164 16.14 1.03 26.30
C TYR A 164 14.63 1.02 26.03
N LEU A 165 14.17 0.26 25.04
CA LEU A 165 12.73 0.11 24.79
C LEU A 165 12.02 -0.60 25.94
N VAL A 166 12.66 -1.58 26.57
CA VAL A 166 12.11 -2.27 27.75
C VAL A 166 11.98 -1.31 28.93
N SER A 167 12.97 -0.46 29.19
CA SER A 167 12.87 0.53 30.28
C SER A 167 11.79 1.58 30.02
N LEU A 168 11.65 2.04 28.77
CA LEU A 168 10.56 2.95 28.39
C LEU A 168 9.18 2.33 28.63
N GLU A 169 9.04 1.02 28.42
CA GLU A 169 7.79 0.31 28.68
C GLU A 169 7.44 0.20 30.16
N GLU A 170 8.44 0.00 31.01
CA GLU A 170 8.26 0.06 32.46
C GLU A 170 7.80 1.46 32.89
N ASP A 171 8.44 2.50 32.36
CA ASP A 171 8.08 3.89 32.65
C ASP A 171 6.72 4.32 32.09
N LEU A 172 6.18 3.64 31.08
CA LEU A 172 4.83 3.95 30.55
C LEU A 172 3.73 3.55 31.53
N GLY A 173 3.95 2.50 32.33
CA GLY A 173 2.98 2.04 33.32
C GLY A 173 1.61 1.66 32.72
N ASP A 174 0.57 1.92 33.52
CA ASP A 174 -0.83 1.66 33.18
C ASP A 174 -1.42 2.81 32.34
N LEU A 175 -1.92 2.48 31.15
CA LEU A 175 -2.53 3.44 30.22
C LEU A 175 -4.06 3.33 30.10
N HIS A 176 -4.73 2.49 30.90
CA HIS A 176 -6.17 2.23 30.72
C HIS A 176 -7.08 3.45 30.97
N SER A 177 -6.56 4.49 31.63
CA SER A 177 -7.33 5.69 32.00
C SER A 177 -6.68 7.01 31.58
N ILE A 178 -5.67 6.96 30.71
CA ILE A 178 -5.02 8.19 30.22
C ILE A 178 -5.91 8.94 29.23
N THR A 179 -5.58 10.21 29.04
CA THR A 179 -6.12 11.04 27.98
C THR A 179 -5.03 11.35 26.97
N LEU A 180 -5.32 11.20 25.68
CA LEU A 180 -4.40 11.55 24.60
C LEU A 180 -4.94 12.76 23.82
N PRO A 181 -4.22 13.89 23.77
CA PRO A 181 -4.61 15.00 22.90
C PRO A 181 -4.61 14.55 21.44
N ASN A 182 -5.65 14.96 20.71
CA ASN A 182 -5.82 14.73 19.28
C ASN A 182 -6.61 15.89 18.62
N ARG A 183 -6.96 15.73 17.34
CA ARG A 183 -7.81 16.66 16.60
C ARG A 183 -9.00 15.91 16.02
N THR A 184 -10.15 16.57 15.91
CA THR A 184 -11.32 16.03 15.22
C THR A 184 -11.56 16.80 13.92
N PHE A 185 -11.55 16.10 12.80
CA PHE A 185 -11.85 16.63 11.47
C PHE A 185 -13.28 16.29 11.07
N THR A 186 -13.98 17.23 10.43
CA THR A 186 -15.22 16.97 9.70
C THR A 186 -14.98 17.17 8.22
N LEU A 187 -15.10 16.11 7.42
CA LEU A 187 -14.82 16.13 5.99
C LEU A 187 -16.10 15.96 5.16
N PRO A 188 -16.22 16.63 4.00
CA PRO A 188 -17.33 16.37 3.09
C PRO A 188 -17.18 14.97 2.47
N LEU A 189 -18.28 14.24 2.34
CA LEU A 189 -18.33 12.91 1.74
C LEU A 189 -19.44 12.84 0.70
N THR A 190 -19.12 12.39 -0.51
CA THR A 190 -20.11 12.04 -1.53
C THR A 190 -20.01 10.56 -1.89
N PHE A 191 -21.15 9.89 -2.02
CA PHE A 191 -21.24 8.46 -2.36
C PHE A 191 -21.47 8.22 -3.87
N THR A 192 -21.72 9.28 -4.64
CA THR A 192 -22.28 9.18 -6.00
C THR A 192 -21.36 9.76 -7.08
N HIS A 193 -20.07 9.92 -6.79
CA HIS A 193 -19.13 10.50 -7.75
C HIS A 193 -18.87 9.54 -8.93
N PRO A 194 -18.98 9.97 -10.21
CA PRO A 194 -18.81 9.10 -11.40
C PRO A 194 -17.49 8.32 -11.45
N LYS A 195 -16.38 8.94 -11.04
CA LYS A 195 -15.06 8.29 -10.89
C LYS A 195 -15.08 6.96 -10.14
N LEU A 196 -16.00 6.75 -9.18
CA LEU A 196 -16.12 5.48 -8.46
C LEU A 196 -16.56 4.37 -9.42
N THR A 197 -17.64 4.63 -10.17
CA THR A 197 -18.17 3.72 -11.19
C THR A 197 -17.15 3.47 -12.29
N GLU A 198 -16.56 4.53 -12.85
CA GLU A 198 -15.53 4.43 -13.90
C GLU A 198 -14.33 3.57 -13.48
N SER A 199 -13.91 3.69 -12.21
CA SER A 199 -12.79 2.92 -11.67
C SER A 199 -13.13 1.43 -11.52
N ILE A 200 -14.37 1.10 -11.16
CA ILE A 200 -14.83 -0.30 -11.10
C ILE A 200 -15.01 -0.88 -12.51
N GLU A 201 -15.60 -0.12 -13.43
CA GLU A 201 -15.73 -0.54 -14.83
C GLU A 201 -14.37 -0.82 -15.45
N ARG A 202 -13.38 0.05 -15.20
CA ARG A 202 -11.98 -0.15 -15.59
C ARG A 202 -11.41 -1.43 -14.98
N TYR A 203 -11.62 -1.68 -13.69
CA TYR A 203 -11.15 -2.91 -13.04
C TYR A 203 -11.76 -4.17 -13.68
N MET A 204 -13.07 -4.13 -13.93
CA MET A 204 -13.79 -5.25 -14.55
C MET A 204 -13.29 -5.51 -15.97
N ALA A 205 -13.06 -4.45 -16.74
CA ALA A 205 -12.60 -4.54 -18.12
C ALA A 205 -11.14 -5.01 -18.25
N ASN A 206 -10.28 -4.78 -17.25
CA ASN A 206 -8.82 -4.92 -17.38
C ASN A 206 -8.20 -6.02 -16.52
N GLN A 207 -8.82 -6.28 -15.36
CA GLN A 207 -8.20 -7.09 -14.31
C GLN A 207 -9.04 -8.30 -13.99
N ARG A 208 -10.31 -8.11 -13.62
CA ARG A 208 -11.18 -9.21 -13.25
C ARG A 208 -12.65 -8.86 -13.51
N PRO A 209 -13.30 -9.49 -14.51
CA PRO A 209 -14.63 -9.10 -14.98
C PRO A 209 -15.75 -9.40 -13.98
N TYR A 210 -15.56 -10.34 -13.06
CA TYR A 210 -16.55 -10.68 -12.05
C TYR A 210 -15.91 -11.20 -10.76
N ALA A 211 -16.49 -10.82 -9.64
CA ALA A 211 -16.14 -11.21 -8.29
C ALA A 211 -17.33 -10.93 -7.36
N SER A 212 -17.31 -11.48 -6.15
CA SER A 212 -18.38 -11.28 -5.15
C SER A 212 -18.62 -9.80 -4.81
N TYR A 213 -17.59 -8.97 -4.94
CA TYR A 213 -17.61 -7.53 -4.66
C TYR A 213 -17.92 -6.64 -5.88
N LEU A 214 -18.26 -7.23 -7.03
CA LEU A 214 -18.56 -6.51 -8.27
C LEU A 214 -20.04 -6.67 -8.68
N PRO A 215 -20.63 -5.69 -9.39
CA PRO A 215 -20.04 -4.41 -9.81
C PRO A 215 -20.14 -3.29 -8.76
N ASP A 216 -20.76 -3.55 -7.60
CA ASP A 216 -21.03 -2.53 -6.59
C ASP A 216 -20.28 -2.83 -5.29
N THR A 217 -19.14 -2.17 -5.11
CA THR A 217 -18.31 -2.35 -3.92
C THR A 217 -18.93 -1.77 -2.65
N PHE A 218 -19.79 -0.76 -2.76
CA PHE A 218 -20.48 -0.18 -1.60
C PHE A 218 -21.52 -1.16 -1.06
N LYS A 219 -22.37 -1.67 -1.96
CA LYS A 219 -23.37 -2.68 -1.64
C LYS A 219 -22.73 -3.95 -1.10
N PHE A 220 -21.61 -4.40 -1.68
CA PHE A 220 -20.88 -5.55 -1.18
C PHE A 220 -20.48 -5.42 0.29
N VAL A 221 -19.96 -4.27 0.73
CA VAL A 221 -19.56 -4.08 2.14
C VAL A 221 -20.76 -4.22 3.07
N ALA A 222 -21.92 -3.66 2.69
CA ALA A 222 -23.14 -3.80 3.47
C ALA A 222 -23.63 -5.26 3.54
N GLU A 223 -23.72 -5.94 2.39
CA GLU A 223 -24.18 -7.32 2.29
C GLU A 223 -23.23 -8.30 2.98
N ASN A 224 -21.92 -8.11 2.85
CA ASN A 224 -20.90 -8.93 3.53
C ASN A 224 -20.99 -8.83 5.06
N ASN A 225 -21.64 -7.78 5.59
CA ASN A 225 -21.85 -7.60 7.02
C ASN A 225 -23.31 -7.78 7.45
N GLY A 226 -24.18 -8.19 6.53
CA GLY A 226 -25.59 -8.46 6.81
C GLY A 226 -26.40 -7.22 7.19
N ILE A 227 -26.00 -6.03 6.78
CA ILE A 227 -26.71 -4.76 7.01
C ILE A 227 -27.24 -4.19 5.69
N SER A 228 -28.18 -3.24 5.76
CA SER A 228 -28.67 -2.55 4.57
C SER A 228 -27.67 -1.51 4.06
N VAL A 229 -27.80 -1.13 2.78
CA VAL A 229 -27.03 -0.03 2.18
C VAL A 229 -27.28 1.29 2.93
N ASP A 230 -28.52 1.52 3.37
CA ASP A 230 -28.89 2.71 4.13
C ASP A 230 -28.25 2.73 5.52
N ASP A 231 -28.21 1.58 6.21
CA ASP A 231 -27.52 1.46 7.51
C ASP A 231 -26.01 1.68 7.34
N PHE A 232 -25.42 1.16 6.27
CA PHE A 232 -24.01 1.37 5.99
C PHE A 232 -23.69 2.84 5.70
N LYS A 233 -24.55 3.50 4.91
CA LYS A 233 -24.45 4.95 4.66
C LYS A 233 -24.59 5.75 5.94
N LYS A 234 -25.56 5.41 6.79
CA LYS A 234 -25.74 6.05 8.11
C LYS A 234 -24.50 5.89 8.98
N LEU A 235 -23.88 4.70 8.99
CA LEU A 235 -22.66 4.45 9.74
C LEU A 235 -21.53 5.41 9.36
N TRP A 236 -21.31 5.64 8.05
CA TRP A 236 -20.32 6.62 7.57
C TRP A 236 -20.52 8.02 8.14
N LEU A 237 -21.77 8.43 8.37
CA LEU A 237 -22.15 9.77 8.81
C LEU A 237 -22.25 9.90 10.33
N THR A 238 -22.24 8.80 11.08
CA THR A 238 -22.39 8.81 12.54
C THR A 238 -21.19 8.31 13.31
N ALA A 239 -20.30 7.53 12.66
CA ALA A 239 -19.16 6.95 13.34
C ALA A 239 -18.00 7.94 13.49
N ASP A 240 -17.29 7.82 14.61
CA ASP A 240 -16.02 8.49 14.85
C ASP A 240 -14.88 7.56 14.41
N PHE A 241 -14.11 7.98 13.41
CA PHE A 241 -13.04 7.15 12.84
C PHE A 241 -11.67 7.61 13.35
N VAL A 242 -11.04 6.83 14.21
CA VAL A 242 -9.72 7.13 14.78
C VAL A 242 -8.65 6.77 13.76
N THR A 243 -7.76 7.69 13.43
CA THR A 243 -6.57 7.44 12.59
C THR A 243 -5.60 6.56 13.35
N VAL A 244 -5.44 5.33 12.89
CA VAL A 244 -4.62 4.30 13.53
C VAL A 244 -3.26 4.14 12.86
N GLY A 245 -3.06 4.75 11.69
CA GLY A 245 -1.79 4.82 10.99
C GLY A 245 -1.80 5.84 9.86
N VAL A 246 -0.63 6.40 9.56
CA VAL A 246 -0.42 7.33 8.44
C VAL A 246 0.87 6.94 7.73
N GLY A 247 0.81 6.65 6.42
CA GLY A 247 2.06 6.46 5.65
C GLY A 247 1.94 5.68 4.34
N PHE A 248 1.17 4.59 4.30
CA PHE A 248 1.16 3.55 3.25
C PHE A 248 1.59 4.02 1.86
N PHE A 249 0.84 4.95 1.27
CA PHE A 249 1.22 5.63 0.04
C PHE A 249 0.98 7.13 0.23
N MET A 250 2.05 7.93 0.22
CA MET A 250 1.97 9.39 0.38
C MET A 250 1.13 9.81 1.59
N ALA A 251 1.48 9.40 2.81
CA ALA A 251 0.75 9.79 4.03
C ALA A 251 -0.76 9.44 4.03
N LEU A 252 -1.15 8.35 3.36
CA LEU A 252 -2.51 7.79 3.43
C LEU A 252 -2.90 7.52 4.90
N PRO A 253 -3.99 8.10 5.42
CA PRO A 253 -4.53 7.77 6.74
C PRO A 253 -5.35 6.48 6.66
N GLU A 254 -5.04 5.54 7.55
CA GLU A 254 -5.87 4.39 7.85
C GLU A 254 -6.58 4.63 9.17
N CYS A 255 -7.91 4.46 9.18
CA CYS A 255 -8.73 4.74 10.34
C CYS A 255 -9.58 3.54 10.76
N LEU A 256 -9.93 3.48 12.03
CA LEU A 256 -10.81 2.47 12.60
C LEU A 256 -11.97 3.16 13.34
N PRO A 257 -13.20 2.66 13.24
CA PRO A 257 -14.29 3.11 14.10
C PRO A 257 -13.96 2.97 15.59
N ALA A 258 -14.10 4.07 16.33
CA ALA A 258 -13.89 4.11 17.78
C ALA A 258 -14.84 3.14 18.49
N ASP A 259 -16.13 3.19 18.13
CA ASP A 259 -17.14 2.26 18.62
C ASP A 259 -17.00 0.90 17.92
N PRO A 260 -16.77 -0.20 18.67
CA PRO A 260 -16.61 -1.52 18.09
C PRO A 260 -17.84 -2.04 17.33
N ARG A 261 -19.04 -1.49 17.57
CA ARG A 261 -20.28 -1.84 16.85
C ARG A 261 -20.30 -1.30 15.42
N HIS A 262 -19.41 -0.36 15.08
CA HIS A 262 -19.28 0.17 13.73
C HIS A 262 -18.17 -0.53 12.91
N ARG A 263 -17.49 -1.53 13.48
CA ARG A 263 -16.39 -2.25 12.81
C ARG A 263 -16.95 -3.34 11.90
N LEU A 264 -17.21 -2.96 10.65
CA LEU A 264 -17.56 -3.88 9.55
C LEU A 264 -16.29 -4.53 9.00
N ASN A 265 -16.40 -5.72 8.41
CA ASN A 265 -15.29 -6.40 7.74
C ASN A 265 -15.50 -6.47 6.22
N ALA A 266 -14.47 -6.18 5.43
CA ALA A 266 -14.48 -6.44 3.99
C ALA A 266 -13.12 -6.99 3.52
N PRO A 267 -13.07 -8.04 2.68
CA PRO A 267 -11.80 -8.45 2.06
C PRO A 267 -11.23 -7.33 1.18
N LYS A 268 -9.94 -7.43 0.84
CA LYS A 268 -9.35 -6.61 -0.23
C LYS A 268 -9.71 -7.23 -1.58
N MET A 269 -9.86 -6.41 -2.62
CA MET A 269 -10.04 -6.87 -4.00
C MET A 269 -8.85 -7.73 -4.44
N ASN A 270 -9.15 -8.76 -5.24
CA ASN A 270 -8.20 -9.77 -5.68
C ASN A 270 -8.30 -10.01 -7.21
N PRO A 271 -7.31 -9.59 -8.00
CA PRO A 271 -6.15 -8.78 -7.60
C PRO A 271 -6.57 -7.36 -7.18
N SER A 272 -5.70 -6.62 -6.50
CA SER A 272 -5.95 -5.22 -6.17
C SER A 272 -5.99 -4.34 -7.43
N ARG A 273 -6.75 -3.24 -7.39
CA ARG A 273 -6.80 -2.27 -8.50
C ARG A 273 -5.42 -1.64 -8.71
N THR A 274 -5.08 -1.39 -9.96
CA THR A 274 -3.88 -0.64 -10.35
C THR A 274 -4.06 0.87 -10.19
N PHE A 275 -5.31 1.35 -10.27
CA PHE A 275 -5.67 2.76 -10.14
C PHE A 275 -6.87 2.92 -9.19
N THR A 276 -6.79 3.95 -8.33
CA THR A 276 -7.83 4.41 -7.42
C THR A 276 -7.72 5.93 -7.38
N PRO A 277 -8.79 6.67 -7.68
CA PRO A 277 -8.76 8.13 -7.73
C PRO A 277 -8.37 8.77 -6.39
N GLU A 278 -7.63 9.86 -6.45
CA GLU A 278 -7.40 10.75 -5.32
C GLU A 278 -8.72 11.18 -4.66
N GLY A 279 -8.75 11.16 -3.32
CA GLY A 279 -9.91 11.50 -2.52
C GLY A 279 -10.84 10.33 -2.25
N THR A 280 -10.62 9.16 -2.87
CA THR A 280 -11.45 7.98 -2.60
C THR A 280 -11.40 7.61 -1.11
N VAL A 281 -12.56 7.45 -0.47
CA VAL A 281 -12.69 6.75 0.79
C VAL A 281 -13.09 5.31 0.53
N SER A 282 -12.51 4.39 1.29
CA SER A 282 -12.65 2.96 1.03
C SER A 282 -12.65 2.15 2.32
N TRP A 283 -13.20 0.94 2.26
CA TRP A 283 -13.28 0.00 3.39
C TRP A 283 -12.50 -1.29 3.11
N GLY A 284 -11.68 -1.74 4.06
CA GLY A 284 -10.89 -2.97 3.94
C GLY A 284 -10.42 -3.51 5.29
N GLY A 285 -10.61 -4.81 5.48
CA GLY A 285 -10.65 -5.40 6.81
C GLY A 285 -11.67 -4.66 7.65
N SER A 286 -11.27 -4.29 8.87
CA SER A 286 -12.07 -3.45 9.76
C SER A 286 -11.84 -1.94 9.58
N CYS A 287 -10.92 -1.57 8.70
CA CYS A 287 -10.42 -0.21 8.57
C CYS A 287 -11.02 0.50 7.37
N LEU A 288 -10.96 1.82 7.39
CA LEU A 288 -11.09 2.65 6.21
C LEU A 288 -9.78 3.31 5.84
N ALA A 289 -9.67 3.71 4.58
CA ALA A 289 -8.54 4.50 4.08
C ALA A 289 -9.03 5.66 3.19
N ILE A 290 -8.34 6.80 3.27
CA ILE A 290 -8.52 7.96 2.37
C ILE A 290 -7.34 8.01 1.41
N TYR A 291 -7.57 7.79 0.12
CA TYR A 291 -6.52 7.81 -0.90
C TYR A 291 -6.05 9.26 -1.14
N PRO A 292 -4.79 9.61 -0.78
CA PRO A 292 -4.33 11.00 -0.81
C PRO A 292 -3.88 11.46 -2.19
N VAL A 293 -3.61 10.52 -3.08
CA VAL A 293 -3.22 10.71 -4.49
C VAL A 293 -3.77 9.55 -5.32
N ASP A 294 -3.81 9.72 -6.64
CA ASP A 294 -4.08 8.63 -7.57
C ASP A 294 -3.08 7.50 -7.33
N SER A 295 -3.57 6.31 -6.99
CA SER A 295 -2.70 5.21 -6.58
C SER A 295 -3.37 3.83 -6.68
N PRO A 296 -2.60 2.74 -6.69
CA PRO A 296 -3.16 1.38 -6.59
C PRO A 296 -3.90 1.15 -5.28
N GLY A 297 -4.97 0.35 -5.30
CA GLY A 297 -5.82 0.18 -4.13
C GLY A 297 -6.56 -1.15 -4.09
N GLY A 298 -6.61 -1.76 -2.90
CA GLY A 298 -7.33 -3.01 -2.68
C GLY A 298 -8.61 -2.87 -1.86
N TYR A 299 -8.85 -1.74 -1.20
CA TYR A 299 -10.02 -1.57 -0.33
C TYR A 299 -11.26 -1.29 -1.19
N MET A 300 -12.43 -1.74 -0.74
CA MET A 300 -13.71 -1.51 -1.41
C MET A 300 -14.00 -0.02 -1.47
N MET A 301 -14.15 0.54 -2.67
CA MET A 301 -14.40 1.98 -2.82
C MET A 301 -15.82 2.29 -2.38
N THR A 302 -15.97 3.33 -1.57
CA THR A 302 -17.26 3.64 -0.93
C THR A 302 -17.71 5.08 -1.13
N GLY A 303 -16.80 6.00 -1.44
CA GLY A 303 -17.15 7.40 -1.63
C GLY A 303 -15.92 8.24 -1.96
N MET A 304 -16.10 9.56 -2.01
CA MET A 304 -15.04 10.53 -2.25
C MET A 304 -15.08 11.64 -1.19
N THR A 305 -13.90 12.04 -0.71
CA THR A 305 -13.67 13.13 0.25
C THR A 305 -12.45 13.97 -0.17
N ILE A 306 -12.07 14.96 0.65
CA ILE A 306 -10.90 15.81 0.40
C ILE A 306 -9.61 15.08 0.80
N PRO A 307 -8.64 14.92 -0.11
CA PRO A 307 -7.37 14.28 0.18
C PRO A 307 -6.54 15.14 1.14
N GLY A 308 -5.82 14.48 2.04
CA GLY A 308 -5.05 15.14 3.11
C GLY A 308 -3.59 15.43 2.77
N VAL A 309 -3.22 15.65 1.50
CA VAL A 309 -1.82 15.80 1.08
C VAL A 309 -1.59 16.94 0.11
N ASP A 310 -0.56 17.73 0.39
CA ASP A 310 -0.02 18.72 -0.52
C ASP A 310 1.46 18.45 -0.74
N THR A 311 1.82 17.83 -1.87
CA THR A 311 3.18 17.36 -2.13
C THR A 311 4.23 18.47 -2.13
N LEU A 312 3.82 19.71 -2.39
CA LEU A 312 4.69 20.88 -2.37
C LEU A 312 4.64 21.62 -1.02
N GLY A 313 3.65 21.34 -0.16
CA GLY A 313 3.52 21.92 1.17
C GLY A 313 3.27 23.43 1.22
N TYR A 314 2.56 24.00 0.24
CA TYR A 314 2.25 25.43 0.15
C TYR A 314 0.77 25.77 0.36
N LYS A 315 -0.14 24.80 0.24
CA LYS A 315 -1.57 25.02 0.48
C LYS A 315 -1.82 25.38 1.94
N TYR A 316 -2.92 26.09 2.20
CA TYR A 316 -3.32 26.45 3.56
C TYR A 316 -3.38 25.22 4.49
N GLY A 317 -2.70 25.33 5.64
CA GLY A 317 -2.58 24.26 6.64
C GLY A 317 -1.43 23.27 6.44
N PHE A 318 -0.68 23.36 5.33
CA PHE A 318 0.48 22.52 5.05
C PHE A 318 1.80 23.30 5.17
N SER A 319 2.92 22.57 5.24
CA SER A 319 4.28 23.11 5.13
C SER A 319 5.20 22.12 4.41
N GLN A 320 6.40 22.56 4.01
CA GLN A 320 7.40 21.65 3.39
C GLN A 320 7.82 20.51 4.33
N ASP A 321 7.85 20.75 5.64
CA ASP A 321 8.17 19.73 6.64
C ASP A 321 6.96 18.84 6.99
N LYS A 322 5.75 19.30 6.64
CA LYS A 322 4.48 18.62 6.90
C LYS A 322 3.55 18.73 5.68
N PRO A 323 3.87 18.03 4.57
CA PRO A 323 3.03 17.97 3.37
C PRO A 323 1.78 17.08 3.53
N TRP A 324 1.44 16.67 4.76
CA TRP A 324 0.27 15.85 5.09
C TRP A 324 -0.57 16.49 6.20
N MET A 325 -1.89 16.33 6.13
CA MET A 325 -2.84 16.94 7.06
C MET A 325 -3.12 16.06 8.27
N PHE A 326 -3.44 14.79 8.04
CA PHE A 326 -3.87 13.85 9.07
C PHE A 326 -2.69 13.25 9.83
N GLU A 327 -2.85 13.10 11.13
CA GLU A 327 -1.84 12.62 12.06
C GLU A 327 -2.38 11.47 12.91
N ASP A 328 -1.45 10.82 13.59
CA ASP A 328 -1.75 9.73 14.50
C ASP A 328 -2.77 10.14 15.57
N MET A 329 -3.80 9.31 15.78
CA MET A 329 -4.91 9.53 16.73
C MET A 329 -5.91 10.64 16.37
N ASP A 330 -5.77 11.33 15.23
CA ASP A 330 -6.84 12.22 14.76
C ASP A 330 -8.14 11.44 14.57
N VAL A 331 -9.27 12.08 14.86
CA VAL A 331 -10.61 11.54 14.60
C VAL A 331 -11.16 12.19 13.34
N ILE A 332 -11.67 11.38 12.43
CA ILE A 332 -12.32 11.82 11.21
C ILE A 332 -13.82 11.53 11.33
N LYS A 333 -14.62 12.53 10.98
CA LYS A 333 -16.08 12.47 10.83
C LYS A 333 -16.44 12.92 9.42
N PHE A 334 -17.58 12.46 8.93
CA PHE A 334 -18.06 12.81 7.60
C PHE A 334 -19.42 13.49 7.64
N GLU A 335 -19.59 14.48 6.78
CA GLU A 335 -20.89 15.08 6.46
C GLU A 335 -21.21 14.77 4.99
N GLU A 336 -22.43 14.30 4.71
CA GLU A 336 -22.82 14.05 3.33
C GLU A 336 -23.00 15.36 2.58
N VAL A 337 -22.43 15.44 1.37
CA VAL A 337 -22.59 16.57 0.47
C VAL A 337 -23.01 16.10 -0.93
N SER A 338 -23.61 17.01 -1.71
CA SER A 338 -23.90 16.73 -3.12
C SER A 338 -22.61 16.63 -3.94
N LEU A 339 -22.72 16.10 -5.16
CA LEU A 339 -21.59 16.03 -6.10
C LEU A 339 -21.04 17.43 -6.40
N GLU A 340 -21.93 18.40 -6.63
CA GLU A 340 -21.56 19.79 -6.96
C GLU A 340 -20.83 20.47 -5.79
N GLU A 341 -21.28 20.20 -4.56
CA GLU A 341 -20.62 20.70 -3.36
C GLU A 341 -19.24 20.07 -3.18
N TYR A 342 -19.12 18.75 -3.37
CA TYR A 342 -17.84 18.05 -3.34
C TYR A 342 -16.84 18.64 -4.35
N ASP A 343 -17.26 18.83 -5.60
CA ASP A 343 -16.41 19.40 -6.65
C ASP A 343 -15.97 20.82 -6.32
N ARG A 344 -16.85 21.63 -5.72
CA ARG A 344 -16.50 22.96 -5.23
C ARG A 344 -15.43 22.90 -4.15
N GLN A 345 -15.59 22.03 -3.16
CA GLN A 345 -14.61 21.85 -2.08
C GLN A 345 -13.27 21.34 -2.61
N MET A 346 -13.30 20.42 -3.57
CA MET A 346 -12.10 19.93 -4.25
C MET A 346 -11.38 21.05 -5.00
N ALA A 347 -12.11 21.92 -5.71
CA ALA A 347 -11.54 23.08 -6.38
C ALA A 347 -10.89 24.07 -5.38
N LEU A 348 -11.50 24.28 -4.22
CA LEU A 348 -10.90 25.05 -3.12
C LEU A 348 -9.60 24.39 -2.65
N PHE A 349 -9.60 23.08 -2.45
CA PHE A 349 -8.41 22.33 -2.03
C PHE A 349 -7.28 22.44 -3.06
N ARG A 350 -7.58 22.23 -4.35
CA ARG A 350 -6.59 22.36 -5.43
C ARG A 350 -6.03 23.78 -5.54
N SER A 351 -6.84 24.80 -5.32
CA SER A 351 -6.39 26.20 -5.32
C SER A 351 -5.71 26.66 -4.02
N GLY A 352 -5.58 25.78 -3.01
CA GLY A 352 -4.97 26.10 -1.72
C GLY A 352 -5.82 26.95 -0.78
N ARG A 353 -7.12 27.07 -1.06
CA ARG A 353 -8.10 27.89 -0.32
C ARG A 353 -9.08 27.07 0.52
N TYR A 354 -8.88 25.76 0.63
CA TYR A 354 -9.73 24.90 1.44
C TYR A 354 -9.49 25.17 2.93
N GLU A 355 -10.56 25.48 3.65
CA GLU A 355 -10.53 25.68 5.09
C GLU A 355 -10.93 24.39 5.79
N TRP A 356 -10.00 23.84 6.58
CA TRP A 356 -10.23 22.61 7.32
C TRP A 356 -11.18 22.84 8.49
N LYS A 357 -12.28 22.09 8.53
CA LYS A 357 -13.12 21.97 9.74
C LYS A 357 -12.41 21.03 10.73
N VAL A 358 -11.57 21.61 11.58
CA VAL A 358 -10.76 20.88 12.56
C VAL A 358 -10.86 21.52 13.94
N GLU A 359 -11.05 20.71 14.97
CA GLU A 359 -11.16 21.14 16.35
C GLU A 359 -10.17 20.36 17.25
N PRO A 360 -9.48 21.01 18.20
CA PRO A 360 -8.74 20.30 19.24
C PRO A 360 -9.66 19.39 20.04
N SER A 361 -9.23 18.16 20.31
CA SER A 361 -10.01 17.18 21.07
C SER A 361 -9.10 16.32 21.94
N THR A 362 -9.66 15.34 22.61
CA THR A 362 -8.93 14.38 23.43
C THR A 362 -9.57 13.01 23.33
N PHE A 363 -8.76 11.99 23.08
CA PHE A 363 -9.18 10.60 23.18
C PHE A 363 -9.09 10.15 24.64
N ASP A 364 -10.25 9.84 25.23
CA ASP A 364 -10.37 9.36 26.61
C ASP A 364 -10.37 7.82 26.63
N MET A 365 -9.27 7.24 27.11
CA MET A 365 -9.13 5.79 27.22
C MET A 365 -10.06 5.17 28.25
N LYS A 366 -10.36 5.89 29.33
CA LYS A 366 -11.28 5.41 30.36
C LYS A 366 -12.67 5.26 29.77
N ALA A 367 -13.17 6.30 29.10
CA ALA A 367 -14.46 6.28 28.42
C ALA A 367 -14.50 5.20 27.32
N HIS A 368 -13.43 5.05 26.54
CA HIS A 368 -13.34 3.98 25.53
C HIS A 368 -13.43 2.59 26.18
N ASN A 369 -12.70 2.34 27.25
CA ASN A 369 -12.71 1.06 27.96
C ASN A 369 -14.04 0.76 28.66
N GLU A 370 -14.74 1.79 29.13
CA GLU A 370 -16.13 1.66 29.61
C GLU A 370 -17.09 1.30 28.48
N LEU A 371 -16.97 1.94 27.30
CA LEU A 371 -17.73 1.60 26.11
C LEU A 371 -17.53 0.12 25.74
N LEU A 372 -16.27 -0.33 25.60
CA LEU A 372 -15.93 -1.72 25.23
C LEU A 372 -16.64 -2.74 26.13
N ARG A 373 -16.63 -2.52 27.46
CA ARG A 373 -17.33 -3.39 28.42
C ARG A 373 -18.85 -3.33 28.26
N SER A 374 -19.40 -2.13 28.07
CA SER A 374 -20.85 -1.93 28.00
C SER A 374 -21.50 -2.57 26.78
N VAL A 375 -20.77 -2.68 25.66
CA VAL A 375 -21.29 -3.19 24.37
C VAL A 375 -20.79 -4.58 23.99
N GLU A 376 -20.09 -5.29 24.88
CA GLU A 376 -19.49 -6.59 24.59
C GLU A 376 -20.49 -7.59 24.00
N GLY A 377 -21.68 -7.68 24.60
CA GLY A 377 -22.76 -8.55 24.13
C GLY A 377 -23.30 -8.15 22.74
N GLU A 378 -23.45 -6.84 22.48
CA GLU A 378 -23.88 -6.33 21.18
C GLU A 378 -22.85 -6.65 20.09
N VAL A 379 -21.56 -6.45 20.38
CA VAL A 379 -20.46 -6.74 19.45
C VAL A 379 -20.37 -8.23 19.15
N LYS A 380 -20.57 -9.09 20.16
CA LYS A 380 -20.59 -10.54 19.97
C LYS A 380 -21.72 -10.95 19.03
N ALA A 381 -22.95 -10.48 19.28
CA ALA A 381 -24.10 -10.77 18.43
C ALA A 381 -23.92 -10.23 17.00
N MET A 382 -23.34 -9.03 16.87
CA MET A 382 -22.98 -8.44 15.57
C MET A 382 -22.00 -9.33 14.80
N LYS A 383 -20.92 -9.79 15.44
CA LYS A 383 -19.91 -10.66 14.80
C LYS A 383 -20.49 -12.01 14.38
N GLU A 384 -21.36 -12.60 15.20
CA GLU A 384 -22.07 -13.85 14.86
C GLU A 384 -22.94 -13.68 13.60
N ARG A 385 -23.69 -12.57 13.52
CA ARG A 385 -24.47 -12.22 12.32
C ARG A 385 -23.56 -11.98 11.11
N GLN A 386 -22.52 -11.16 11.25
CA GLN A 386 -21.56 -10.86 10.18
C GLN A 386 -20.97 -12.14 9.60
N LYS A 387 -20.59 -13.10 10.46
CA LYS A 387 -20.00 -14.37 10.04
C LYS A 387 -20.89 -15.16 9.07
N GLU A 388 -22.20 -15.19 9.30
CA GLU A 388 -23.13 -15.90 8.41
C GLU A 388 -23.11 -15.32 6.98
N PHE A 389 -23.06 -13.99 6.85
CA PHE A 389 -23.03 -13.32 5.56
C PHE A 389 -21.66 -13.43 4.89
N GLN A 390 -20.58 -13.33 5.67
CA GLN A 390 -19.21 -13.51 5.18
C GLN A 390 -18.99 -14.92 4.64
N ASP A 391 -19.47 -15.96 5.33
CA ASP A 391 -19.34 -17.34 4.87
C ASP A 391 -20.04 -17.55 3.51
N LYS A 392 -21.20 -16.89 3.29
CA LYS A 392 -21.90 -16.89 1.99
C LYS A 392 -21.08 -16.17 0.90
N MET A 393 -20.52 -15.01 1.21
CA MET A 393 -19.71 -14.23 0.25
C MET A 393 -18.40 -14.94 -0.11
N VAL A 394 -17.76 -15.61 0.86
CA VAL A 394 -16.55 -16.42 0.62
C VAL A 394 -16.87 -17.60 -0.30
N ALA A 395 -18.00 -18.29 -0.09
CA ALA A 395 -18.42 -19.38 -0.96
C ALA A 395 -18.68 -18.90 -2.41
N LEU A 396 -19.37 -17.76 -2.56
CA LEU A 396 -19.61 -17.14 -3.87
C LEU A 396 -18.29 -16.71 -4.54
N GLU A 397 -17.39 -16.07 -3.80
CA GLU A 397 -16.10 -15.62 -4.30
C GLU A 397 -15.25 -16.78 -4.82
N ARG A 398 -15.26 -17.91 -4.11
CA ARG A 398 -14.56 -19.12 -4.55
C ARG A 398 -15.10 -19.62 -5.89
N GLN A 399 -16.42 -19.72 -6.04
CA GLN A 399 -17.05 -20.15 -7.30
C GLN A 399 -16.68 -19.22 -8.46
N LEU A 400 -16.72 -17.90 -8.22
CA LEU A 400 -16.36 -16.89 -9.23
C LEU A 400 -14.86 -16.91 -9.56
N LEU A 401 -14.00 -17.20 -8.59
CA LEU A 401 -12.56 -17.33 -8.81
C LEU A 401 -12.24 -18.57 -9.66
N ASP A 402 -12.86 -19.71 -9.37
CA ASP A 402 -12.68 -20.95 -10.13
C ASP A 402 -13.14 -20.76 -11.59
N LYS A 403 -14.33 -20.16 -11.79
CA LYS A 403 -14.83 -19.80 -13.13
C LYS A 403 -13.87 -18.88 -13.89
N TRP A 404 -13.34 -17.86 -13.23
CA TRP A 404 -12.40 -16.93 -13.87
C TRP A 404 -11.09 -17.62 -14.30
N ALA A 405 -10.62 -18.60 -13.51
CA ALA A 405 -9.46 -19.39 -13.87
C ALA A 405 -9.73 -20.32 -15.07
N GLU A 406 -10.94 -20.86 -15.20
CA GLU A 406 -11.38 -21.64 -16.36
C GLU A 406 -11.48 -20.78 -17.62
N ASP A 407 -12.13 -19.62 -17.54
CA ASP A 407 -12.25 -18.68 -18.66
C ASP A 407 -10.85 -18.26 -19.16
N LYS A 408 -9.91 -17.96 -18.25
CA LYS A 408 -8.53 -17.64 -18.62
C LYS A 408 -7.80 -18.76 -19.36
N LYS A 409 -8.08 -20.03 -19.03
CA LYS A 409 -7.49 -21.17 -19.75
C LYS A 409 -8.12 -21.32 -21.14
N ALA A 410 -9.41 -21.06 -21.26
CA ALA A 410 -10.14 -21.16 -22.53
C ALA A 410 -9.75 -20.06 -23.54
N SER A 411 -9.38 -18.87 -23.07
CA SER A 411 -8.98 -17.74 -23.92
C SER A 411 -7.56 -17.82 -24.51
N GLY A 412 -6.80 -18.89 -24.24
CA GLY A 412 -5.43 -19.02 -24.76
C GLY A 412 -5.40 -19.17 -26.29
N VAL A 413 -4.83 -18.18 -26.99
CA VAL A 413 -4.63 -18.20 -28.45
C VAL A 413 -3.62 -19.29 -28.86
N SER A 414 -3.94 -20.09 -29.88
CA SER A 414 -3.03 -21.06 -30.50
C SER A 414 -1.92 -20.34 -31.29
N MET A 415 -0.66 -20.64 -30.94
CA MET A 415 0.55 -20.03 -31.51
C MET A 415 0.92 -20.53 -32.91
N ASP A 416 0.31 -21.63 -33.38
CA ASP A 416 0.72 -22.29 -34.63
C ASP A 416 0.38 -21.48 -35.89
N ASN A 417 -0.71 -20.69 -35.87
CA ASN A 417 -1.10 -19.81 -36.98
C ASN A 417 -0.34 -18.49 -37.03
N VAL A 418 0.32 -18.09 -35.93
CA VAL A 418 1.09 -16.83 -35.85
C VAL A 418 2.47 -16.99 -36.48
N HIS A 419 3.12 -18.15 -36.27
CA HIS A 419 4.41 -18.46 -36.87
C HIS A 419 4.36 -18.53 -38.40
N ALA A 420 3.29 -19.09 -38.97
CA ALA A 420 3.14 -19.18 -40.42
C ALA A 420 3.02 -17.82 -41.13
N LEU A 421 2.47 -16.79 -40.47
CA LEU A 421 2.34 -15.44 -41.02
C LEU A 421 3.62 -14.61 -40.88
N LEU A 422 4.41 -14.83 -39.81
CA LEU A 422 5.69 -14.16 -39.59
C LEU A 422 6.80 -14.62 -40.56
N ASP A 423 6.63 -15.79 -41.18
CA ASP A 423 7.56 -16.31 -42.19
C ASP A 423 7.36 -15.65 -43.59
N GLU A 424 6.32 -14.83 -43.77
CA GLU A 424 6.13 -14.04 -45.00
C GLU A 424 7.07 -12.83 -45.02
N PRO A 425 7.82 -12.58 -46.13
CA PRO A 425 8.82 -11.51 -46.19
C PRO A 425 8.25 -10.08 -46.12
N ASP A 426 6.94 -9.91 -46.42
CA ASP A 426 6.26 -8.61 -46.44
C ASP A 426 5.43 -8.37 -45.16
N ILE A 427 5.54 -9.24 -44.15
CA ILE A 427 4.84 -9.11 -42.87
C ILE A 427 5.81 -8.69 -41.78
N GLU A 428 5.43 -7.64 -41.05
CA GLU A 428 6.18 -7.16 -39.90
C GLU A 428 5.32 -7.13 -38.64
N ALA A 429 5.93 -7.31 -37.47
CA ALA A 429 5.24 -7.30 -36.19
C ALA A 429 5.44 -5.99 -35.43
N ILE A 430 4.35 -5.42 -34.92
CA ILE A 430 4.40 -4.47 -33.80
C ILE A 430 4.38 -5.31 -32.53
N GLU A 431 5.45 -5.25 -31.75
CA GLU A 431 5.68 -6.09 -30.58
C GLU A 431 5.37 -5.38 -29.25
N ALA A 432 5.11 -6.17 -28.21
CA ALA A 432 4.99 -5.65 -26.85
C ALA A 432 6.36 -5.15 -26.33
N PRO A 433 6.48 -3.90 -25.89
CA PRO A 433 7.75 -3.37 -25.37
C PRO A 433 8.11 -3.90 -23.98
N VAL A 434 7.12 -4.44 -23.24
CA VAL A 434 7.28 -4.97 -21.89
C VAL A 434 6.28 -6.10 -21.63
N ASN A 435 6.51 -6.87 -20.56
CA ASN A 435 5.48 -7.80 -20.06
C ASN A 435 4.30 -7.00 -19.50
N ALA A 436 3.09 -7.23 -20.03
CA ALA A 436 1.93 -6.42 -19.72
C ALA A 436 0.60 -7.19 -19.88
N ASN A 437 -0.48 -6.61 -19.36
CA ASN A 437 -1.84 -6.94 -19.77
C ASN A 437 -2.26 -5.99 -20.91
N VAL A 438 -3.02 -6.48 -21.89
CA VAL A 438 -3.60 -5.63 -22.94
C VAL A 438 -4.84 -4.92 -22.38
N TRP A 439 -4.83 -3.59 -22.33
CA TRP A 439 -5.97 -2.79 -21.89
C TRP A 439 -6.94 -2.50 -23.04
N LYS A 440 -6.46 -1.83 -24.08
CA LYS A 440 -7.29 -1.46 -25.24
C LYS A 440 -6.57 -1.83 -26.52
N VAL A 441 -7.33 -2.37 -27.45
CA VAL A 441 -6.96 -2.41 -28.86
C VAL A 441 -7.73 -1.28 -29.53
N LEU A 442 -7.02 -0.31 -30.09
CA LEU A 442 -7.59 0.92 -30.66
C LEU A 442 -7.70 0.88 -32.19
N VAL A 443 -7.45 -0.28 -32.77
CA VAL A 443 -7.39 -0.49 -34.22
C VAL A 443 -8.06 -1.79 -34.61
N GLU A 444 -8.44 -1.87 -35.88
CA GLU A 444 -9.12 -3.02 -36.47
C GLU A 444 -8.30 -3.59 -37.64
N GLU A 445 -8.51 -4.88 -37.94
CA GLU A 445 -7.89 -5.52 -39.09
C GLU A 445 -8.26 -4.78 -40.39
N GLY A 446 -7.26 -4.57 -41.25
CA GLY A 446 -7.40 -3.86 -42.51
C GLY A 446 -7.31 -2.34 -42.43
N GLN A 447 -7.20 -1.76 -41.24
CA GLN A 447 -6.96 -0.31 -41.06
C GLN A 447 -5.57 0.10 -41.57
N LEU A 448 -5.46 1.32 -42.11
CA LEU A 448 -4.16 1.94 -42.42
C LEU A 448 -3.61 2.66 -41.19
N LEU A 449 -2.34 2.41 -40.88
CA LEU A 449 -1.64 3.02 -39.76
C LEU A 449 -1.16 4.43 -40.11
N GLN A 450 -1.17 5.31 -39.11
CA GLN A 450 -0.56 6.64 -39.18
C GLN A 450 0.61 6.71 -38.20
N LYS A 451 1.71 7.36 -38.59
CA LYS A 451 2.86 7.57 -37.69
C LYS A 451 2.44 8.19 -36.36
N GLY A 452 2.99 7.66 -35.25
CA GLY A 452 2.69 8.12 -33.90
C GLY A 452 1.29 7.79 -33.38
N GLN A 453 0.41 7.16 -34.18
CA GLN A 453 -0.89 6.70 -33.73
C GLN A 453 -0.73 5.65 -32.62
N THR A 454 -1.48 5.76 -31.53
CA THR A 454 -1.55 4.69 -30.53
C THR A 454 -2.46 3.58 -31.02
N VAL A 455 -1.92 2.36 -31.11
CA VAL A 455 -2.66 1.18 -31.62
C VAL A 455 -3.14 0.27 -30.50
N ILE A 456 -2.35 0.16 -29.43
CA ILE A 456 -2.66 -0.64 -28.26
C ILE A 456 -2.28 0.15 -27.02
N ILE A 457 -3.10 0.07 -25.97
CA ILE A 457 -2.70 0.49 -24.64
C ILE A 457 -2.48 -0.76 -23.80
N LEU A 458 -1.29 -0.90 -23.25
CA LEU A 458 -0.89 -1.96 -22.33
C LEU A 458 -0.95 -1.44 -20.89
N GLU A 459 -1.09 -2.37 -19.95
CA GLU A 459 -0.99 -2.11 -18.52
C GLU A 459 0.13 -2.99 -17.93
N ALA A 460 1.22 -2.37 -17.51
CA ALA A 460 2.32 -3.05 -16.85
C ALA A 460 2.82 -2.22 -15.67
N MET A 461 3.25 -2.89 -14.61
CA MET A 461 3.80 -2.22 -13.42
C MET A 461 2.86 -1.15 -12.86
N LYS A 462 1.54 -1.33 -13.03
CA LYS A 462 0.47 -0.40 -12.62
C LYS A 462 0.49 0.95 -13.34
N MET A 463 1.06 0.98 -14.54
CA MET A 463 1.08 2.12 -15.46
C MET A 463 0.46 1.74 -16.80
N GLU A 464 -0.12 2.74 -17.48
CA GLU A 464 -0.52 2.64 -18.88
C GLU A 464 0.70 2.86 -19.78
N ILE A 465 0.84 2.00 -20.79
CA ILE A 465 1.93 2.05 -21.76
C ILE A 465 1.32 2.02 -23.16
N ASN A 466 1.42 3.15 -23.85
CA ASN A 466 0.95 3.27 -25.23
C ASN A 466 1.95 2.59 -26.18
N VAL A 467 1.45 1.65 -26.98
CA VAL A 467 2.18 1.12 -28.14
C VAL A 467 1.82 2.00 -29.32
N ASN A 468 2.78 2.80 -29.77
CA ASN A 468 2.62 3.76 -30.86
C ASN A 468 3.22 3.21 -32.16
N VAL A 469 2.63 3.60 -33.28
CA VAL A 469 3.16 3.30 -34.63
C VAL A 469 4.47 4.05 -34.84
N ASP A 470 5.51 3.30 -35.20
CA ASP A 470 6.80 3.85 -35.63
C ASP A 470 6.66 4.59 -36.97
N ASP A 471 7.43 5.66 -37.19
CA ASP A 471 7.42 6.46 -38.42
C ASP A 471 7.60 5.61 -39.68
N ARG A 472 8.36 4.51 -39.61
CA ARG A 472 8.59 3.62 -40.76
C ARG A 472 7.37 2.80 -41.20
N LEU A 473 6.34 2.71 -40.35
CA LEU A 473 5.11 1.97 -40.62
C LEU A 473 3.95 2.87 -41.09
N ASP A 474 4.22 4.15 -41.36
CA ASP A 474 3.21 5.09 -41.85
C ASP A 474 2.61 4.61 -43.19
N GLY A 475 1.27 4.57 -43.25
CA GLY A 475 0.54 4.11 -44.44
C GLY A 475 0.55 2.59 -44.66
N THR A 476 1.11 1.79 -43.74
CA THR A 476 1.02 0.32 -43.81
C THR A 476 -0.36 -0.17 -43.37
N LYS A 477 -0.79 -1.33 -43.91
CA LYS A 477 -2.11 -1.92 -43.60
C LYS A 477 -1.97 -2.98 -42.52
N ILE A 478 -2.87 -2.95 -41.54
CA ILE A 478 -2.97 -4.01 -40.52
C ILE A 478 -3.49 -5.28 -41.21
N GLU A 479 -2.68 -6.34 -41.19
CA GLU A 479 -3.06 -7.65 -41.70
C GLU A 479 -3.86 -8.42 -40.64
N LYS A 480 -3.38 -8.41 -39.39
CA LYS A 480 -3.98 -9.18 -38.31
C LYS A 480 -3.70 -8.59 -36.94
N VAL A 481 -4.69 -8.64 -36.06
CA VAL A 481 -4.51 -8.33 -34.63
C VAL A 481 -4.41 -9.65 -33.87
N LEU A 482 -3.31 -9.86 -33.15
CA LEU A 482 -2.97 -11.15 -32.51
C LEU A 482 -3.42 -11.26 -31.06
N ILE A 483 -4.01 -10.20 -30.53
CA ILE A 483 -4.29 -10.02 -29.12
C ILE A 483 -5.68 -9.41 -28.92
N ALA A 484 -6.31 -9.74 -27.80
CA ALA A 484 -7.56 -9.15 -27.35
C ALA A 484 -7.36 -8.39 -26.03
N PRO A 485 -8.26 -7.43 -25.68
CA PRO A 485 -8.30 -6.88 -24.34
C PRO A 485 -8.31 -7.99 -23.27
N ASN A 486 -7.52 -7.82 -22.21
CA ASN A 486 -7.21 -8.78 -21.13
C ASN A 486 -6.16 -9.86 -21.42
N ASP A 487 -5.59 -9.92 -22.63
CA ASP A 487 -4.48 -10.85 -22.89
C ASP A 487 -3.23 -10.47 -22.09
N ILE A 488 -2.46 -11.48 -21.65
CA ILE A 488 -1.15 -11.29 -21.06
C ILE A 488 -0.10 -11.44 -22.16
N VAL A 489 0.73 -10.42 -22.33
CA VAL A 489 1.78 -10.36 -23.34
C VAL A 489 3.15 -10.29 -22.68
N GLN A 490 4.12 -10.92 -23.31
CA GLN A 490 5.53 -10.81 -22.92
C GLN A 490 6.23 -9.78 -23.80
N SER A 491 7.29 -9.17 -23.27
CA SER A 491 8.17 -8.30 -24.04
C SER A 491 8.68 -9.03 -25.27
N GLY A 492 8.62 -8.39 -26.43
CA GLY A 492 8.98 -8.96 -27.73
C GLY A 492 7.91 -9.87 -28.34
N LYS A 493 6.76 -10.09 -27.69
CA LYS A 493 5.67 -10.86 -28.28
C LYS A 493 4.96 -10.01 -29.36
N PRO A 494 4.74 -10.53 -30.58
CA PRO A 494 3.93 -9.88 -31.62
C PRO A 494 2.52 -9.56 -31.13
N LEU A 495 2.08 -8.32 -31.34
CA LEU A 495 0.74 -7.83 -30.99
C LEU A 495 -0.14 -7.62 -32.22
N ILE A 496 0.43 -7.00 -33.26
CA ILE A 496 -0.22 -6.70 -34.53
C ILE A 496 0.74 -7.10 -35.64
N LEU A 497 0.22 -7.74 -36.69
CA LEU A 497 0.93 -7.97 -37.93
C LEU A 497 0.51 -6.93 -38.95
N VAL A 498 1.48 -6.29 -39.58
CA VAL A 498 1.29 -5.28 -40.62
C VAL A 498 1.93 -5.76 -41.91
N ARG A 499 1.30 -5.45 -43.03
CA ARG A 499 1.85 -5.74 -44.35
C ARG A 499 2.55 -4.51 -44.88
N THR A 500 3.86 -4.60 -45.06
CA THR A 500 4.68 -3.54 -45.63
C THR A 500 4.52 -3.58 -47.16
N GLN A 501 4.43 -2.42 -47.81
CA GLN A 501 4.41 -2.40 -49.28
C GLN A 501 5.82 -2.71 -49.78
N THR A 502 5.96 -3.79 -50.52
CA THR A 502 7.21 -4.14 -51.21
C THR A 502 7.62 -2.95 -52.08
N SER A 503 8.84 -2.44 -51.86
CA SER A 503 9.42 -1.35 -52.64
C SER A 503 9.64 -1.73 -54.10
#